data_AF-A0A5R2N772-F1
#
_entry.id   AF-A0A5R2N772-F1
#
_cell.length_a   1.000
_cell.length_b   1.000
_cell.length_c   1.000
_cell.angle_alpha   90.00
_cell.angle_beta   90.00
_cell.angle_gamma   90.00
#
_symmetry.space_group_name_H-M   'P 1'
#
loop_
_entity.id
_entity.type
_entity.pdbx_description
1 polymer ?
#
loop_
_entity_poly.entity_id
_entity_poly.type
_entity_poly.pdbx_seq_one_letter_code
_entity_poly.pdbx_strand_id
1 'polypeptide(L)'
;MRASDSPTSSIGGIAAARVAELRETEAATFRKARPKSEAKVGNGMAGFLGGVPMHWMTDWPTPFPILVDGARGATITDIDGNKLDDFCLGDTGSML
;
A
#
# COMPACT_ATOMS: atom_id res chain seq x y z
N MET A 1 22.52 -11.29 14.47
CA MET A 1 23.14 -10.20 15.25
C MET A 1 22.20 -9.01 15.17
N ARG A 2 21.33 -8.80 16.18
CA ARG A 2 20.36 -7.69 16.18
C ARG A 2 21.14 -6.40 16.42
N ALA A 3 21.11 -5.48 15.45
CA ALA A 3 21.56 -4.12 15.70
C ALA A 3 20.65 -3.51 16.77
N SER A 4 21.25 -2.99 17.82
CA SER A 4 20.58 -2.33 18.94
C SER A 4 19.90 -1.06 18.41
N ASP A 5 18.57 -1.03 18.39
CA ASP A 5 17.82 0.19 18.09
C ASP A 5 18.10 1.22 19.20
N SER A 6 19.04 2.13 18.93
CA SER A 6 19.26 3.27 19.80
C SER A 6 18.15 4.29 19.57
N PRO A 7 17.61 4.93 20.62
CA PRO A 7 16.53 5.92 20.54
C PRO A 7 16.87 7.17 19.69
N THR A 8 18.11 7.26 19.20
CA THR A 8 18.65 8.33 18.35
C THR A 8 18.79 7.94 16.87
N SER A 9 18.32 6.75 16.47
CA SER A 9 18.41 6.31 15.08
C SER A 9 17.62 7.24 14.15
N SER A 10 18.29 7.77 13.13
CA SER A 10 17.75 8.73 12.16
C SER A 10 17.89 8.14 10.76
N ILE A 11 16.82 8.21 9.97
CA ILE A 11 16.75 7.78 8.57
C ILE A 11 16.48 9.03 7.73
N GLY A 12 17.42 9.41 6.86
CA GLY A 12 17.26 10.59 6.00
C GLY A 12 17.03 11.90 6.77
N GLY A 13 17.50 12.00 8.02
CA GLY A 13 17.28 13.17 8.89
C GLY A 13 15.99 13.11 9.74
N ILE A 14 15.22 12.03 9.65
CA ILE A 14 13.98 11.83 10.42
C ILE A 14 14.19 10.74 11.48
N ALA A 15 13.76 10.98 12.72
CA ALA A 15 13.82 9.98 13.77
C ALA A 15 13.05 8.70 13.37
N ALA A 16 13.69 7.53 13.51
CA ALA A 16 13.11 6.25 13.10
C ALA A 16 11.77 5.96 13.80
N ALA A 17 11.65 6.34 15.09
CA ALA A 17 10.40 6.24 15.83
C ALA A 17 9.26 7.05 15.21
N ARG A 18 9.54 8.25 14.67
CA ARG A 18 8.54 9.08 14.00
C ARG A 18 8.09 8.47 12.68
N VAL A 19 9.01 7.86 11.93
CA VAL A 19 8.67 7.12 10.69
C VAL A 19 7.75 5.94 11.02
N ALA A 20 8.05 5.19 12.08
CA ALA A 20 7.21 4.07 12.52
C ALA A 20 5.81 4.52 12.94
N GLU A 21 5.70 5.59 13.74
CA GLU A 21 4.41 6.16 14.16
C GLU A 21 3.56 6.62 12.97
N LEU A 22 4.18 7.31 12.01
CA LEU A 22 3.51 7.76 10.80
C LEU A 22 3.02 6.56 9.98
N ARG A 23 3.84 5.52 9.80
CA ARG A 23 3.46 4.32 9.07
C ARG A 23 2.20 3.67 9.66
N GLU A 24 2.13 3.51 10.98
CA GLU A 24 0.94 2.92 11.62
C GLU A 24 -0.31 3.81 11.46
N THR A 25 -0.14 5.13 11.59
CA THR A 25 -1.22 6.10 11.42
C THR A 25 -1.78 6.09 10.00
N GLU A 26 -0.89 6.11 9.00
CA GLU A 26 -1.28 6.08 7.58
C GLU A 26 -1.85 4.71 7.20
N ALA A 27 -1.31 3.61 7.73
CA ALA A 27 -1.86 2.27 7.53
C ALA A 27 -3.31 2.18 8.05
N ALA A 28 -3.61 2.73 9.23
CA ALA A 28 -4.97 2.76 9.76
C ALA A 28 -5.91 3.61 8.89
N THR A 29 -5.44 4.76 8.43
CA THR A 29 -6.19 5.65 7.52
C THR A 29 -6.48 4.96 6.18
N PHE A 30 -5.49 4.25 5.62
CA PHE A 30 -5.63 3.49 4.38
C PHE A 30 -6.70 2.40 4.49
N ARG A 31 -6.69 1.61 5.56
CA ARG A 31 -7.71 0.56 5.79
C ARG A 31 -9.11 1.17 5.88
N LYS A 32 -9.26 2.25 6.65
CA LYS A 32 -10.54 2.95 6.81
C LYS A 32 -11.11 3.45 5.49
N ALA A 33 -10.25 3.90 4.57
CA ALA A 33 -10.67 4.40 3.26
C ALA A 33 -10.98 3.30 2.24
N ARG A 34 -10.55 2.05 2.48
CA ARG A 34 -10.62 0.95 1.50
C ARG A 34 -11.16 -0.39 2.04
N PRO A 35 -12.35 -0.40 2.70
CA PRO A 35 -12.89 -1.62 3.29
C PRO A 35 -13.23 -2.70 2.26
N LYS A 36 -13.65 -2.36 1.04
CA LYS A 36 -13.98 -3.36 0.01
C LYS A 36 -12.73 -4.00 -0.58
N SER A 37 -11.68 -3.21 -0.78
CA SER A 37 -10.37 -3.73 -1.22
C SER A 37 -9.79 -4.67 -0.17
N GLU A 38 -9.81 -4.29 1.11
CA GLU A 38 -9.38 -5.15 2.22
C GLU A 38 -10.13 -6.49 2.22
N ALA A 39 -11.46 -6.43 2.08
CA ALA A 39 -12.30 -7.63 2.09
C ALA A 39 -12.01 -8.58 0.92
N LYS A 40 -11.62 -8.06 -0.25
CA LYS A 40 -11.41 -8.88 -1.46
C LYS A 40 -9.98 -9.38 -1.60
N VAL A 41 -8.99 -8.55 -1.29
CA VAL A 41 -7.57 -8.82 -1.58
C VAL A 41 -6.67 -8.70 -0.37
N GLY A 42 -7.18 -8.30 0.80
CA GLY A 42 -6.38 -8.12 2.02
C GLY A 42 -5.71 -9.40 2.54
N ASN A 43 -6.29 -10.56 2.24
CA ASN A 43 -5.70 -11.87 2.54
C ASN A 43 -5.06 -12.53 1.31
N GLY A 44 -4.88 -11.78 0.22
CA GLY A 44 -4.46 -12.30 -1.07
C GLY A 44 -5.58 -13.00 -1.85
N MET A 45 -5.39 -13.11 -3.16
CA MET A 45 -6.28 -13.80 -4.07
C MET A 45 -5.92 -15.29 -4.18
N ALA A 46 -6.93 -16.15 -4.03
CA ALA A 46 -6.77 -17.59 -4.21
C ALA A 46 -6.30 -17.91 -5.65
N GLY A 47 -5.42 -18.91 -5.78
CA GLY A 47 -4.87 -19.34 -7.07
C GLY A 47 -3.63 -18.58 -7.52
N PHE A 48 -3.22 -17.53 -6.82
CA PHE A 48 -1.98 -16.80 -7.09
C PHE A 48 -0.92 -17.04 -6.01
N LEU A 49 0.30 -17.34 -6.44
CA LEU A 49 1.44 -17.45 -5.54
C LEU A 49 1.73 -16.08 -4.92
N GLY A 50 1.65 -15.97 -3.59
CA GLY A 50 1.79 -14.68 -2.90
C GLY A 50 0.52 -13.82 -2.92
N GLY A 51 -0.62 -14.35 -3.39
CA GLY A 51 -1.90 -13.65 -3.32
C GLY A 51 -2.11 -12.56 -4.38
N VAL A 52 -1.18 -12.41 -5.33
CA VAL A 52 -1.24 -11.42 -6.42
C VAL A 52 -0.76 -12.04 -7.75
N PRO A 53 -1.27 -11.60 -8.91
CA PRO A 53 -0.87 -12.10 -10.23
C PRO A 53 0.62 -12.01 -10.51
N MET A 54 1.26 -10.97 -9.99
CA MET A 54 2.67 -10.72 -10.22
C MET A 54 3.33 -10.33 -8.90
N HIS A 55 4.44 -10.98 -8.53
CA HIS A 55 5.09 -10.82 -7.23
C HIS A 55 5.45 -9.36 -6.88
N TRP A 56 5.91 -8.55 -7.83
CA TRP A 56 6.22 -7.13 -7.65
C TRP A 56 5.04 -6.29 -7.10
N MET A 57 3.80 -6.77 -7.20
CA MET A 57 2.62 -6.08 -6.67
C MET A 57 2.62 -6.05 -5.13
N THR A 58 3.41 -6.92 -4.46
CA THR A 58 3.57 -6.90 -2.99
C THR A 58 4.63 -5.91 -2.50
N ASP A 59 5.41 -5.31 -3.40
CA ASP A 59 6.50 -4.39 -3.01
C ASP A 59 5.98 -3.01 -2.58
N TRP A 60 4.71 -2.74 -2.85
CA TRP A 60 4.04 -1.53 -2.43
C TRP A 60 3.86 -1.49 -0.91
N PRO A 61 4.24 -0.38 -0.23
CA PRO A 61 4.24 -0.30 1.24
C PRO A 61 2.83 -0.10 1.85
N THR A 62 1.79 -0.46 1.11
CA THR A 62 0.39 -0.38 1.55
C THR A 62 0.00 -1.63 2.36
N PRO A 63 -0.93 -1.53 3.31
CA PRO A 63 -1.44 -2.68 4.06
C PRO A 63 -1.93 -3.86 3.21
N PHE A 64 -2.48 -3.56 2.03
CA PHE A 64 -2.93 -4.52 1.01
C PHE A 64 -3.01 -3.79 -0.35
N PRO A 65 -3.05 -4.52 -1.49
CA PRO A 65 -3.21 -3.90 -2.80
C PRO A 65 -4.53 -3.13 -2.93
N ILE A 66 -4.51 -1.97 -3.57
CA ILE A 66 -5.75 -1.27 -3.96
C ILE A 66 -6.42 -2.10 -5.07
N LEU A 67 -7.75 -2.30 -5.01
CA LEU A 67 -8.48 -2.90 -6.12
C LEU A 67 -9.06 -1.79 -7.03
N VAL A 68 -8.63 -1.71 -8.29
CA VAL A 68 -8.98 -0.69 -9.27
C VAL A 68 -10.29 -1.05 -9.98
N ASP A 69 -11.23 -0.11 -10.01
CA ASP A 69 -12.47 -0.23 -10.79
C ASP A 69 -12.27 0.26 -12.23
N GLY A 70 -11.50 1.35 -12.40
CA GLY A 70 -11.14 1.86 -13.71
C GLY A 70 -10.13 2.98 -13.69
N ALA A 71 -9.47 3.20 -14.83
CA ALA A 71 -8.50 4.26 -15.03
C ALA A 71 -8.75 5.00 -16.35
N ARG A 72 -8.53 6.31 -16.37
CA ARG A 72 -8.62 7.14 -17.57
C ARG A 72 -7.67 8.33 -17.48
N GLY A 73 -6.82 8.52 -18.50
CA GLY A 73 -5.78 9.53 -18.45
C GLY A 73 -4.81 9.21 -17.30
N ALA A 74 -4.48 10.23 -16.49
CA ALA A 74 -3.68 10.07 -15.28
C ALA A 74 -4.54 9.98 -14.01
N THR A 75 -5.72 9.36 -14.09
CA THR A 75 -6.62 9.19 -12.94
C THR A 75 -7.04 7.74 -12.79
N ILE A 76 -6.92 7.21 -11.58
CA ILE A 76 -7.41 5.90 -11.16
C ILE A 76 -8.61 6.09 -10.23
N THR A 77 -9.62 5.24 -10.37
CA THR A 77 -10.73 5.08 -9.42
C THR A 77 -10.70 3.66 -8.87
N ASP A 78 -10.62 3.51 -7.55
CA ASP A 78 -10.68 2.21 -6.89
C ASP A 78 -12.12 1.75 -6.63
N ILE A 79 -12.31 0.48 -6.29
CA ILE A 79 -13.64 -0.11 -6.03
C ILE A 79 -14.35 0.48 -4.80
N ASP A 80 -13.59 1.17 -3.94
CA ASP A 80 -14.08 1.90 -2.79
C ASP A 80 -14.57 3.31 -3.18
N GLY A 81 -14.29 3.75 -4.40
CA GLY A 81 -14.72 5.02 -4.98
C GLY A 81 -13.71 6.15 -4.80
N ASN A 82 -12.51 5.86 -4.29
CA ASN A 82 -11.46 6.86 -4.15
C ASN A 82 -10.87 7.18 -5.53
N LYS A 83 -10.66 8.47 -5.81
CA LYS A 83 -9.98 8.94 -7.01
C LYS A 83 -8.57 9.37 -6.68
N LEU A 84 -7.61 8.88 -7.47
CA LEU A 84 -6.19 9.14 -7.30
C LEU A 84 -5.62 9.70 -8.61
N ASP A 85 -4.78 10.72 -8.50
CA ASP A 85 -3.93 11.14 -9.61
C ASP A 85 -2.77 10.13 -9.74
N ASP A 86 -2.72 9.43 -10.86
CA ASP A 86 -1.74 8.39 -11.13
C ASP A 86 -0.44 8.98 -11.65
N PHE A 87 0.49 9.24 -10.74
CA PHE A 87 1.85 9.66 -11.06
C PHE A 87 2.82 8.49 -11.32
N CYS A 88 2.39 7.24 -11.09
CA CYS A 88 3.23 6.06 -11.35
C CYS A 88 2.91 5.41 -12.70
N LEU A 89 1.82 5.81 -13.36
CA LEU A 89 1.50 5.56 -14.77
C LEU A 89 1.58 4.08 -15.15
N GLY A 90 0.80 3.27 -14.46
CA GLY A 90 0.71 1.82 -14.68
C GLY A 90 1.41 0.97 -13.63
N ASP A 91 2.34 1.53 -12.86
CA ASP A 91 2.86 0.85 -11.67
C ASP A 91 1.85 0.96 -10.50
N THR A 92 1.09 2.07 -10.40
CA THR A 92 -0.08 2.16 -9.47
C THR A 92 -1.22 1.25 -9.93
N GLY A 93 -1.48 1.18 -11.24
CA GLY A 93 -2.51 0.30 -11.82
C GLY A 93 -2.14 -1.19 -11.86
N SER A 94 -0.92 -1.54 -11.43
CA SER A 94 -0.55 -2.92 -11.10
C SER A 94 -1.02 -3.31 -9.70
N MET A 95 -1.63 -2.39 -8.95
CA MET A 95 -2.52 -2.76 -7.88
C MET A 95 -3.82 -3.31 -8.49
N LEU A 96 -4.25 -4.45 -7.96
CA LEU A 96 -5.23 -5.38 -8.52
C LEU A 96 -6.51 -4.76 -9.10
#